data_AF-A0A1V9ZA88-F1
#
_entry.id   AF-A0A1V9ZA88-F1
#
_cell.length_a   1.000
_cell.length_b   1.000
_cell.length_c   1.000
_cell.angle_alpha   90.00
_cell.angle_beta   90.00
_cell.angle_gamma   90.00
#
_symmetry.space_group_name_H-M   'P 1'
#
loop_
_entity.id
_entity.type
_entity.pdbx_description
1 polymer ?
#
loop_
_entity_poly.entity_id
_entity_poly.type
_entity_poly.pdbx_seq_one_letter_code
_entity_poly.pdbx_strand_id
1 'polypeptide(L)' 'MAKVRTKWLRALSDMMAAYGFKLKRSENHLVWRNDEIGVQIATSSSPSDLNAIRQIERDIRRKLALDHPWCVKPCLALAA' A
#
# COMPACT_ATOMS: atom_id res chain seq x y z
N MET A 1 -4.53 -6.38 24.08
CA MET A 1 -3.16 -5.87 23.85
C MET A 1 -3.21 -4.91 22.67
N ALA A 2 -2.92 -3.62 22.87
CA ALA A 2 -2.77 -2.69 21.76
C ALA A 2 -1.49 -3.07 20.99
N LYS A 3 -1.60 -3.55 19.75
CA LYS A 3 -0.44 -3.84 18.89
C LYS A 3 0.36 -2.54 18.76
N VAL A 4 1.57 -2.52 19.33
CA VAL A 4 2.50 -1.39 19.18
C VAL A 4 2.71 -1.17 17.68
N ARG A 5 2.30 0.00 17.18
CA ARG A 5 2.50 0.32 15.76
C ARG A 5 4.00 0.50 15.52
N THR A 6 4.60 -0.43 14.80
CA THR A 6 6.00 -0.31 14.39
C THR A 6 6.18 0.87 13.44
N LYS A 7 7.37 1.49 13.44
CA LYS A 7 7.75 2.54 12.49
C LYS A 7 7.39 2.17 11.04
N TRP A 8 7.59 0.91 10.70
CA TRP A 8 7.34 0.37 9.35
C TRP A 8 5.86 0.23 9.01
N LEU A 9 5.02 -0.11 9.98
CA LEU A 9 3.57 -0.14 9.78
C LEU A 9 3.01 1.26 9.49
N ARG A 10 3.56 2.30 10.14
CA ARG A 10 3.21 3.69 9.85
C ARG A 10 3.65 4.06 8.43
N ALA A 11 4.91 3.79 8.07
CA ALA A 11 5.41 4.07 6.73
C ALA A 11 4.63 3.34 5.62
N LEU A 12 4.21 2.09 5.87
CA LEU A 12 3.32 1.36 4.97
C LEU A 12 1.96 2.06 4.84
N SER A 13 1.36 2.49 5.96
CA SER A 13 0.05 3.16 5.93
C SER A 13 0.11 4.48 5.16
N ASP A 14 1.16 5.27 5.39
CA ASP A 14 1.41 6.54 4.69
C ASP A 14 1.58 6.30 3.18
N MET A 15 2.35 5.27 2.80
CA MET A 15 2.52 4.87 1.40
C MET A 15 1.19 4.44 0.75
N MET A 16 0.42 3.57 1.41
CA MET A 16 -0.87 3.09 0.88
C MET A 16 -1.84 4.25 0.68
N ALA A 17 -1.88 5.20 1.60
CA ALA A 17 -2.69 6.40 1.48
C ALA A 17 -2.26 7.28 0.30
N ALA A 18 -0.95 7.44 0.05
CA ALA A 18 -0.43 8.18 -1.10
C ALA A 18 -0.86 7.57 -2.45
N TYR A 19 -1.02 6.24 -2.51
CA TYR A 19 -1.56 5.54 -3.67
C TYR A 19 -3.10 5.50 -3.72
N GLY A 20 -3.81 6.15 -2.80
CA GLY A 20 -5.27 6.19 -2.75
C GLY A 20 -5.92 4.92 -2.19
N PHE A 21 -5.16 4.04 -1.55
CA PHE A 21 -5.71 2.85 -0.90
C PHE A 21 -6.23 3.15 0.50
N LYS A 22 -7.39 2.58 0.84
CA LYS A 22 -8.03 2.67 2.16
C LYS A 22 -7.97 1.33 2.88
N LEU A 23 -7.69 1.37 4.18
CA LEU A 23 -7.66 0.16 5.02
C LEU A 23 -9.07 -0.34 5.29
N LYS A 24 -9.40 -1.55 4.84
CA LYS A 24 -10.69 -2.22 5.03
C LYS A 24 -10.68 -3.20 6.19
N ARG A 25 -9.59 -3.93 6.39
CA ARG A 25 -9.43 -4.91 7.49
C ARG A 25 -7.99 -4.93 8.00
N SER A 26 -7.82 -5.23 9.29
CA SER A 26 -6.51 -5.20 9.96
C SER A 26 -6.30 -6.31 11.00
N GLU A 27 -7.08 -7.39 10.94
CA GLU A 27 -7.10 -8.41 11.98
C GLU A 27 -5.85 -9.31 11.92
N ASN A 28 -5.72 -10.09 10.83
CA ASN A 28 -4.53 -10.92 10.53
C ASN A 28 -3.65 -10.32 9.43
N HIS A 29 -4.28 -9.88 8.33
CA HIS A 29 -3.64 -9.17 7.23
C HIS A 29 -4.25 -7.77 7.08
N LEU A 30 -3.44 -6.83 6.63
CA LEU A 30 -3.92 -5.50 6.27
C LEU A 30 -4.47 -5.59 4.85
N VAL A 31 -5.78 -5.44 4.73
CA VAL A 31 -6.47 -5.44 3.45
C VAL A 31 -6.73 -4.00 3.06
N TRP A 32 -6.18 -3.61 1.94
CA TRP A 32 -6.26 -2.27 1.39
C TRP A 32 -7.05 -2.29 0.09
N ARG A 33 -7.95 -1.33 -0.09
CA ARG A 33 -8.79 -1.22 -1.29
C ARG A 33 -8.71 0.19 -1.83
N ASN A 34 -8.48 0.31 -3.13
CA ASN A 34 -8.63 1.56 -3.85
C ASN A 34 -9.97 1.52 -4.59
N ASP A 35 -10.92 2.37 -4.17
CA ASP A 35 -12.26 2.39 -4.75
C ASP A 35 -12.29 3.04 -6.15
N GLU A 36 -11.30 3.87 -6.50
CA GLU A 36 -11.22 4.53 -7.81
C GLU A 36 -10.81 3.55 -8.92
N ILE A 37 -9.91 2.62 -8.60
CA ILE A 37 -9.31 1.68 -9.56
C ILE A 37 -9.93 0.28 -9.40
N GLY A 38 -10.67 0.04 -8.31
CA GLY A 38 -11.25 -1.28 -7.99
C GLY A 38 -10.23 -2.32 -7.53
N VAL A 39 -8.97 -1.94 -7.30
CA VAL A 39 -7.88 -2.86 -6.92
C VAL A 39 -7.86 -3.08 -5.40
N GLN A 40 -7.65 -4.34 -5.01
CA GLN A 40 -7.49 -4.75 -3.62
C GLN A 40 -6.12 -5.40 -3.40
N ILE A 41 -5.43 -5.01 -2.34
CA ILE A 41 -4.10 -5.51 -1.98
C ILE A 41 -4.12 -5.96 -0.53
N ALA A 42 -3.75 -7.21 -0.30
CA ALA A 42 -3.49 -7.73 1.04
C ALA A 42 -1.98 -7.63 1.32
N THR A 43 -1.63 -7.02 2.45
CA THR A 43 -0.26 -6.92 2.94
C THR A 43 -0.16 -7.52 4.33
N SER A 44 1.01 -8.04 4.69
CA SER A 44 1.26 -8.52 6.05
C SER A 44 1.13 -7.40 7.08
N SER A 45 0.60 -7.74 8.26
CA SER A 45 0.38 -6.78 9.36
C SER A 45 1.65 -6.37 10.10
N SER A 46 2.77 -7.05 9.84
CA SER A 46 4.07 -6.79 10.44
C SER A 46 5.17 -6.69 9.37
N PRO A 47 5.31 -5.55 8.68
CA PRO A 47 6.50 -5.29 7.88
C PRO A 47 7.72 -5.15 8.81
N SER A 48 8.68 -6.08 8.69
CA SER A 48 9.85 -6.14 9.57
C SER A 48 10.88 -5.04 9.26
N ASP A 49 11.02 -4.66 7.98
CA ASP A 49 12.12 -3.82 7.49
C ASP A 49 11.76 -2.97 6.27
N LEU A 50 12.62 -2.01 5.94
CA LEU A 50 12.52 -1.16 4.74
C LEU A 50 12.39 -1.99 3.44
N ASN A 51 13.07 -3.15 3.37
CA ASN A 51 13.00 -4.01 2.19
C ASN A 51 11.60 -4.61 2.00
N ALA A 52 10.92 -4.96 3.10
CA ALA A 52 9.54 -5.45 3.05
C ALA A 52 8.60 -4.37 2.51
N ILE A 53 8.78 -3.12 2.95
CA ILE A 53 8.03 -1.97 2.45
C ILE A 53 8.26 -1.78 0.94
N ARG A 54 9.52 -1.81 0.49
CA ARG A 54 9.86 -1.69 -0.95
C ARG A 54 9.31 -2.83 -1.80
N GLN A 55 9.23 -4.05 -1.25
CA GLN A 55 8.61 -5.18 -1.94
C GLN A 55 7.11 -4.96 -2.13
N ILE A 56 6.42 -4.50 -1.08
CA ILE A 56 4.99 -4.14 -1.15
C ILE A 56 4.78 -3.03 -2.18
N GLU A 57 5.61 -1.98 -2.18
CA GLU A 57 5.58 -0.90 -3.18
C GLU A 57 5.73 -1.42 -4.62
N ARG A 58 6.64 -2.37 -4.85
CA ARG A 58 6.81 -3.01 -6.17
C ARG A 58 5.60 -3.86 -6.56
N ASP A 59 4.94 -4.50 -5.62
CA ASP A 59 3.72 -5.27 -5.88
C ASP A 59 2.55 -4.35 -6.23
N ILE A 60 2.39 -3.24 -5.50
CA ILE A 60 1.41 -2.18 -5.80
C ILE A 60 1.64 -1.65 -7.21
N ARG A 61 2.87 -1.24 -7.54
CA ARG A 61 3.20 -0.74 -8.87
C ARG A 61 2.89 -1.75 -9.98
N ARG A 62 3.20 -3.03 -9.77
CA ARG A 62 2.90 -4.09 -10.75
C ARG A 62 1.39 -4.27 -10.95
N LYS A 63 0.61 -4.31 -9.87
CA LYS A 63 -0.86 -4.40 -9.95
C LYS A 63 -1.47 -3.20 -10.64
N LEU A 64 -1.00 -1.99 -10.33
CA LEU A 64 -1.45 -0.76 -11.00
C LEU A 64 -1.07 -0.72 -12.48
N ALA A 65 0.08 -1.27 -12.87
CA ALA A 65 0.55 -1.28 -14.25
C ALA A 65 -0.09 -2.38 -15.12
N LEU A 66 -0.38 -3.55 -14.55
CA LEU A 66 -0.95 -4.69 -15.29
C LEU A 66 -2.45 -4.51 -15.58
N ASP A 67 -3.20 -3.87 -14.68
CA ASP A 67 -4.67 -3.82 -14.76
C ASP A 67 -5.23 -2.58 -15.50
N HIS A 68 -4.41 -1.67 -16.05
CA HIS A 68 -4.97 -0.47 -16.68
C HIS A 68 -4.08 0.16 -17.77
N PRO A 69 -4.41 -0.01 -19.07
CA PRO A 69 -3.72 0.70 -20.16
C PRO A 69 -3.89 2.25 -20.10
N TRP A 70 -4.81 2.75 -19.27
CA TRP A 70 -5.10 4.18 -19.12
C TRP A 70 -4.72 4.78 -17.76
N CYS A 71 -4.27 3.97 -16.79
CA CYS A 71 -3.90 4.50 -15.46
C CYS A 71 -2.44 4.93 -15.47
N VAL A 72 -2.15 5.98 -16.24
CA VAL A 72 -0.94 6.77 -16.06
C VAL A 72 -1.19 7.69 -14.86
N LYS A 73 -1.32 7.14 -13.65
CA LYS A 73 -1.10 7.97 -12.47
C LYS A 73 0.41 8.21 -12.46
N PRO A 74 0.92 9.42 -12.79
CA PRO A 74 2.32 9.71 -12.51
C PRO A 74 2.49 9.41 -11.02
N CYS A 75 3.42 8.54 -10.69
CA CYS A 75 3.84 8.37 -9.32
C CYS A 75 4.10 9.79 -8.81
N LEU A 76 3.25 10.27 -7.89
CA LEU A 76 3.42 11.56 -7.23
C LEU A 76 4.66 11.43 -6.35
N ALA A 77 5.79 11.46 -7.02
CA ALA A 77 7.14 11.46 -6.55
C ALA A 77 7.85 12.59 -7.31
N LEU A 78 7.25 13.79 -7.32
CA LEU A 78 7.94 15.08 -7.45
C LEU A 78 6.91 16.23 -7.40
N ALA A 79 6.91 16.99 -6.29
CA ALA A 79 6.48 18.39 -6.09
C ALA A 79 6.08 18.52 -4.62
N ALA A 80 6.76 19.24 -3.73
CA ALA A 80 7.85 20.22 -3.85
C ALA A 80 8.75 20.12 -2.61
#